data_AF-R6A3L7-F1
#
_entry.id   AF-R6A3L7-F1
#
_cell.length_a   1.000
_cell.length_b   1.000
_cell.length_c   1.000
_cell.angle_alpha   90.00
_cell.angle_beta   90.00
_cell.angle_gamma   90.00
#
_symmetry.space_group_name_H-M   'P 1'
#
loop_
_entity.id
_entity.type
_entity.pdbx_description
1 polymer ?
#
loop_
_entity_poly.entity_id
_entity_poly.type
_entity_poly.pdbx_seq_one_letter_code
_entity_poly.pdbx_strand_id
1 'polypeptide(L)'
;MIRKIQAGEWQSNTKFKTPKVLVIAPPLQPNETAYGDAFNGAEKITKELPPLLQEKCRMLGTEYINAQDFVKGIPGQIDRVHLSPEQHKVLGEAADAKVKEIFAH
;
A
#
# COMPACT_ATOMS: atom_id res chain seq x y z
N MET A 1 -6.56 19.13 -16.67
CA MET A 1 -7.40 19.21 -15.45
C MET A 1 -7.29 17.87 -14.75
N ILE A 2 -6.69 17.84 -13.56
CA ILE A 2 -6.40 16.59 -12.83
C ILE A 2 -7.71 16.09 -12.22
N ARG A 3 -8.19 14.92 -12.65
CA ARG A 3 -9.35 14.26 -12.03
C ARG A 3 -8.90 13.70 -10.68
N LYS A 4 -9.19 14.45 -9.61
CA LYS A 4 -9.25 13.88 -8.25
C LYS A 4 -10.13 12.64 -8.29
N ILE A 5 -9.95 11.68 -7.38
CA ILE A 5 -10.99 10.66 -7.16
C ILE A 5 -12.26 11.42 -6.77
N GLN A 6 -13.14 11.57 -7.74
CA GLN A 6 -14.45 12.20 -7.60
C GLN A 6 -15.47 11.10 -7.40
N ALA A 7 -16.59 11.47 -6.80
CA ALA A 7 -17.75 10.60 -6.73
C ALA A 7 -18.03 10.00 -8.13
N GLY A 8 -17.92 8.68 -8.27
CA GLY A 8 -18.37 7.96 -9.45
C GLY A 8 -19.89 8.00 -9.54
N GLU A 9 -20.43 7.63 -10.70
CA GLU A 9 -21.88 7.66 -10.96
C GLU A 9 -22.68 6.88 -9.90
N TRP A 10 -22.13 5.81 -9.33
CA TRP A 10 -22.81 5.06 -8.27
C TRP A 10 -23.04 5.87 -6.97
N GLN A 11 -22.21 6.87 -6.69
CA GLN A 11 -22.33 7.74 -5.51
C GLN A 11 -23.43 8.78 -5.65
N SER A 12 -23.98 9.04 -6.85
CA SER A 12 -25.17 9.90 -6.99
C SER A 12 -26.42 9.27 -6.36
N ASN A 13 -26.39 7.97 -6.06
CA ASN A 13 -27.51 7.24 -5.46
C ASN A 13 -27.47 7.22 -3.91
N THR A 14 -26.55 7.96 -3.29
CA THR A 14 -26.45 8.03 -1.82
C THR A 14 -26.08 9.42 -1.31
N LYS A 15 -26.48 9.71 -0.06
CA LYS A 15 -26.10 10.94 0.66
C LYS A 15 -24.76 10.82 1.39
N PHE A 16 -24.12 9.65 1.36
CA PHE A 16 -22.84 9.44 2.05
C PHE A 16 -21.70 10.20 1.38
N LYS A 17 -20.80 10.75 2.19
CA LYS A 17 -19.57 11.39 1.71
C LYS A 17 -18.69 10.36 0.99
N THR A 18 -18.00 10.79 -0.06
CA THR A 18 -16.95 9.98 -0.69
C THR A 18 -15.89 9.59 0.34
N PRO A 19 -15.50 8.31 0.44
CA PRO A 19 -14.47 7.90 1.37
C PRO A 19 -13.11 8.52 0.99
N LYS A 20 -12.30 8.83 2.01
CA LYS A 20 -10.87 9.09 1.80
C LYS A 20 -10.18 7.76 1.45
N VAL A 21 -9.15 7.81 0.63
CA VAL A 21 -8.42 6.62 0.16
C VAL A 21 -6.97 6.71 0.63
N LEU A 22 -6.51 5.68 1.33
CA LEU A 22 -5.10 5.44 1.66
C LEU A 22 -4.59 4.27 0.83
N VAL A 23 -3.57 4.51 0.02
CA VAL A 23 -2.85 3.48 -0.73
C VAL A 23 -1.61 3.08 0.06
N ILE A 24 -1.40 1.78 0.20
CA ILE A 24 -0.24 1.21 0.89
C ILE A 24 0.55 0.40 -0.15
N ALA A 25 1.74 0.87 -0.54
CA ALA A 25 2.63 0.06 -1.38
C ALA A 25 3.14 -1.14 -0.58
N PRO A 26 3.16 -2.36 -1.16
CA PRO A 26 3.66 -3.54 -0.47
C PRO A 26 5.20 -3.44 -0.25
N PRO A 27 5.76 -4.22 0.69
CA PRO A 27 7.20 -4.39 0.79
C PRO A 27 7.80 -5.05 -0.46
N LEU A 28 9.13 -5.04 -0.55
CA LEU A 28 9.89 -5.74 -1.58
C LEU A 28 9.58 -7.23 -1.58
N GLN A 29 9.21 -7.76 -2.75
CA GLN A 29 9.00 -9.18 -2.99
C GLN A 29 10.22 -9.75 -3.73
N PRO A 30 11.09 -10.55 -3.10
CA PRO A 30 12.18 -11.21 -3.81
C PRO A 30 11.65 -12.26 -4.80
N ASN A 31 12.45 -12.58 -5.82
CA ASN A 31 12.10 -13.62 -6.79
C ASN A 31 12.22 -15.03 -6.20
N GLU A 32 13.22 -15.29 -5.36
CA GLU A 32 13.35 -16.63 -4.77
C GLU A 32 12.41 -16.75 -3.56
N THR A 33 11.40 -17.59 -3.72
CA THR A 33 10.34 -17.83 -2.73
C THR A 33 10.12 -19.33 -2.57
N ALA A 34 9.32 -19.74 -1.58
CA ALA A 34 8.90 -21.14 -1.47
C ALA A 34 7.91 -21.60 -2.57
N TYR A 35 7.47 -20.68 -3.44
CA TYR A 35 6.43 -20.93 -4.45
C TYR A 35 6.99 -21.12 -5.87
N GLY A 36 8.28 -21.42 -6.00
CA GLY A 36 8.94 -21.60 -7.30
C GLY A 36 8.79 -20.36 -8.19
N ASP A 37 8.42 -20.57 -9.45
CA ASP A 37 8.41 -19.52 -10.48
C ASP A 37 7.19 -18.58 -10.42
N ALA A 38 6.24 -18.80 -9.51
CA ALA A 38 5.03 -17.99 -9.38
C ALA A 38 5.32 -16.49 -9.14
N PHE A 39 6.49 -16.16 -8.58
CA PHE A 39 6.93 -14.79 -8.29
C PHE A 39 8.08 -14.31 -9.19
N ASN A 40 8.33 -14.99 -10.31
CA ASN A 40 9.40 -14.57 -11.22
C ASN A 40 9.13 -13.16 -11.76
N GLY A 41 10.08 -12.24 -11.56
CA GLY A 41 9.97 -10.83 -11.94
C GLY A 41 9.30 -9.93 -10.90
N ALA A 42 8.78 -10.47 -9.80
CA ALA A 42 8.14 -9.70 -8.75
C ALA A 42 9.10 -8.70 -8.08
N GLU A 43 10.39 -9.03 -8.01
CA GLU A 43 11.40 -8.15 -7.42
C GLU A 43 11.55 -6.84 -8.18
N LYS A 44 11.56 -6.91 -9.52
CA LYS A 44 11.61 -5.69 -10.35
C LYS A 44 10.36 -4.85 -10.14
N ILE A 45 9.19 -5.50 -10.19
CA ILE A 45 7.89 -4.84 -10.04
C ILE A 45 7.79 -4.13 -8.69
N THR A 46 8.10 -4.83 -7.59
CA THR A 46 7.97 -4.29 -6.23
C THR A 46 9.05 -3.26 -5.87
N LYS A 47 10.18 -3.22 -6.58
CA LYS A 47 11.14 -2.09 -6.50
C LYS A 47 10.63 -0.83 -7.17
N GLU A 48 9.99 -0.96 -8.34
CA GLU A 48 9.54 0.17 -9.15
C GLU A 48 8.17 0.71 -8.71
N LEU A 49 7.34 -0.13 -8.09
CA LEU A 49 5.95 0.20 -7.74
C LEU A 49 5.80 1.36 -6.74
N PRO A 50 6.58 1.47 -5.64
CA PRO A 50 6.40 2.53 -4.65
C PRO A 50 6.44 3.96 -5.22
N PRO A 51 7.48 4.39 -5.97
CA PRO A 51 7.50 5.75 -6.53
C PRO A 51 6.37 6.00 -7.55
N LEU A 52 5.96 4.97 -8.30
CA LEU A 52 4.84 5.08 -9.26
C LEU A 52 3.50 5.28 -8.54
N LEU A 53 3.26 4.54 -7.46
CA LEU A 53 2.05 4.69 -6.65
C LEU A 53 2.03 6.02 -5.93
N GLN A 54 3.16 6.47 -5.38
CA GLN A 54 3.26 7.77 -4.71
C GLN A 54 2.90 8.91 -5.67
N GLU A 55 3.48 8.91 -6.88
CA GLU A 55 3.18 9.92 -7.90
C GLU A 55 1.70 9.86 -8.31
N LYS A 56 1.15 8.64 -8.49
CA LYS A 56 -0.27 8.47 -8.80
C LYS A 56 -1.18 9.02 -7.70
N CYS A 57 -0.85 8.78 -6.43
CA CYS A 57 -1.62 9.27 -5.28
C CYS A 57 -1.57 10.79 -5.20
N ARG A 58 -0.38 11.39 -5.41
CA ARG A 58 -0.20 12.84 -5.50
C ARG A 58 -1.07 13.45 -6.59
N MET A 59 -1.10 12.83 -7.77
CA MET A 59 -1.97 13.27 -8.87
C MET A 59 -3.45 13.13 -8.50
N LEU A 60 -3.87 12.02 -7.89
CA LEU A 60 -5.29 11.77 -7.60
C LEU A 60 -5.81 12.46 -6.32
N GLY A 61 -4.92 13.05 -5.53
CA GLY A 61 -5.25 13.63 -4.22
C GLY A 61 -5.64 12.57 -3.20
N THR A 62 -4.99 11.40 -3.25
CA THR A 62 -5.17 10.32 -2.28
C THR A 62 -3.96 10.20 -1.38
N GLU A 63 -4.16 9.52 -0.25
CA GLU A 63 -3.14 9.33 0.77
C GLU A 63 -2.26 8.14 0.41
N TYR A 64 -1.02 8.15 0.88
CA TYR A 64 -0.02 7.15 0.52
C TYR A 64 0.92 6.85 1.69
N ILE A 65 1.26 5.57 1.87
CA ILE A 65 2.44 5.12 2.62
C ILE A 65 3.14 3.98 1.88
N ASN A 66 4.45 3.82 2.11
CA ASN A 66 5.25 2.71 1.63
C ASN A 66 5.49 1.71 2.77
N ALA A 67 4.96 0.49 2.69
CA ALA A 67 5.13 -0.50 3.76
C ALA A 67 6.61 -0.86 4.01
N GLN A 68 7.46 -0.76 2.97
CA GLN A 68 8.90 -1.04 3.07
C GLN A 68 9.65 -0.09 4.02
N ASP A 69 9.10 1.10 4.30
CA ASP A 69 9.71 2.07 5.23
C ASP A 69 9.58 1.61 6.69
N PHE A 70 8.59 0.76 6.97
CA PHE A 70 8.25 0.25 8.32
C PHE A 70 8.66 -1.21 8.50
N VAL A 71 8.32 -2.05 7.52
CA VAL A 71 8.61 -3.48 7.52
C VAL A 71 10.00 -3.69 6.94
N LYS A 72 11.02 -3.68 7.82
CA LYS A 72 12.42 -3.84 7.43
C LYS A 72 12.93 -5.25 7.66
N GLY A 73 13.64 -5.74 6.66
CA GLY A 73 14.18 -7.08 6.64
C GLY A 73 13.10 -8.14 6.48
N ILE A 74 13.53 -9.29 5.96
CA ILE A 74 12.74 -10.50 5.90
C ILE A 74 13.28 -11.56 6.90
N PRO A 75 13.64 -11.26 8.19
CA PRO A 75 14.06 -12.32 9.09
C PRO A 75 12.88 -13.22 9.44
N GLY A 76 13.00 -14.52 9.19
CA GLY A 76 12.05 -15.53 9.68
C GLY A 76 10.84 -15.83 8.79
N GLN A 77 10.73 -15.25 7.59
CA GLN A 77 9.73 -15.69 6.61
C GLN A 77 10.19 -16.98 5.93
N ILE A 78 9.48 -18.07 6.19
CA ILE A 78 9.76 -19.37 5.58
C ILE A 78 9.54 -19.32 4.07
N ASP A 79 8.56 -18.54 3.60
CA ASP A 79 8.17 -18.52 2.19
C ASP A 79 8.64 -17.30 1.39
N ARG A 80 9.20 -16.29 2.09
CA ARG A 80 9.66 -15.00 1.53
C ARG A 80 8.57 -14.21 0.79
N VAL A 81 7.29 -14.41 1.14
CA VAL A 81 6.15 -13.68 0.56
C VAL A 81 5.32 -13.00 1.64
N HIS A 82 4.98 -13.71 2.72
CA HIS A 82 4.06 -13.18 3.72
C HIS A 82 4.76 -12.28 4.74
N LEU A 83 4.00 -11.78 5.71
CA LEU A 83 4.52 -11.01 6.85
C LEU A 83 4.45 -11.85 8.12
N SER A 84 5.41 -11.65 9.02
CA SER A 84 5.36 -12.27 10.35
C SER A 84 4.30 -11.55 11.20
N PRO A 85 3.86 -12.15 12.31
CA PRO A 85 2.98 -11.47 13.26
C PRO A 85 3.51 -10.09 13.70
N GLU A 86 4.82 -9.98 13.92
CA GLU A 86 5.49 -8.73 14.31
C GLU A 86 5.51 -7.72 13.17
N GLN A 87 5.76 -8.16 11.93
CA GLN A 87 5.71 -7.30 10.75
C GLN A 87 4.28 -6.80 10.48
N HIS A 88 3.28 -7.66 10.66
CA HIS A 88 1.87 -7.26 10.62
C HIS A 88 1.55 -6.19 11.67
N LYS A 89 2.04 -6.34 12.90
CA LYS A 89 1.85 -5.35 13.97
C LYS A 89 2.46 -4.00 13.59
N VAL A 90 3.72 -3.98 13.15
CA VAL A 90 4.41 -2.73 12.75
C VAL A 90 3.70 -2.03 11.60
N LEU A 91 3.25 -2.78 10.58
CA LEU A 91 2.49 -2.20 9.48
C LEU A 91 1.12 -1.65 9.94
N GLY A 92 0.46 -2.35 10.86
CA GLY A 92 -0.80 -1.92 11.47
C GLY A 92 -0.65 -0.60 12.25
N GLU A 93 0.41 -0.45 13.04
CA GLU A 93 0.72 0.78 13.77
C GLU A 93 1.01 1.95 12.82
N ALA A 94 1.73 1.72 11.73
CA ALA A 94 1.97 2.72 10.69
C ALA A 94 0.68 3.15 9.98
N ALA A 95 -0.20 2.19 9.65
CA ALA A 95 -1.49 2.47 9.04
C ALA A 95 -2.41 3.24 10.00
N ASP A 96 -2.46 2.87 11.28
CA ASP A 96 -3.24 3.58 12.31
C ASP A 96 -2.78 5.04 12.45
N ALA A 97 -1.47 5.27 12.56
CA ALA A 97 -0.90 6.61 12.64
C ALA A 97 -1.30 7.47 11.42
N LYS A 98 -1.19 6.91 10.21
CA LYS A 98 -1.58 7.62 8.99
C LYS A 98 -3.09 7.86 8.92
N VAL A 99 -3.91 6.90 9.31
CA VAL A 99 -5.38 7.09 9.35
C VAL A 99 -5.75 8.21 10.33
N LYS A 100 -5.13 8.26 11.51
CA LYS A 100 -5.34 9.37 12.47
C LYS A 100 -4.96 10.73 11.87
N GLU A 101 -3.83 10.82 11.16
CA GLU A 101 -3.42 12.03 10.42
C GLU A 101 -4.48 12.45 9.40
N ILE A 102 -4.99 11.50 8.60
CA ILE A 102 -6.00 11.74 7.57
C ILE A 102 -7.28 12.35 8.15
N PHE A 103 -7.65 12.01 9.38
CA PHE A 103 -8.89 12.46 10.03
C PHE A 103 -8.68 13.51 11.14
N ALA A 104 -7.47 14.05 11.29
CA ALA A 104 -7.17 15.07 12.31
C ALA A 104 -7.83 16.44 12.08
N HIS A 105 -8.60 16.60 10.99
CA HIS A 105 -9.23 17.84 10.55
C HIS A 105 -10.66 17.60 10.03
#